data_AF-A0A0U1DVK1-F1
#
_entry.id   AF-A0A0U1DVK1-F1
#
_cell.length_a   1.000
_cell.length_b   1.000
_cell.length_c   1.000
_cell.angle_alpha   90.00
_cell.angle_beta   90.00
_cell.angle_gamma   90.00
#
_symmetry.space_group_name_H-M   'P 1'
#
loop_
_entity.id
_entity.type
_entity.pdbx_description
1 polymer ?
#
loop_
_entity_poly.entity_id
_entity_poly.type
_entity_poly.pdbx_seq_one_letter_code
_entity_poly.pdbx_strand_id
1 'polypeptide(L)'
;MVAVIAEQQHDELGLRWPSAVAPFDVHVVVANKDDAARTGATELVAALDRLGHEVLFDDRKASPGVKFKDAELLGMPWIVVVGRGFSDGVVELRNRFTGENREIAVEDAAAEISAALTAG
;
A
#
# COMPACT_ATOMS: atom_id res chain seq x y z
N MET A 1 -13.73 3.55 20.37
CA MET A 1 -12.50 4.17 19.83
C MET A 1 -12.46 4.12 18.31
N VAL A 2 -12.69 2.97 17.68
CA VAL A 2 -12.79 2.85 16.20
C VAL A 2 -13.79 3.84 15.58
N ALA A 3 -14.99 4.02 16.17
CA ALA A 3 -15.97 4.98 15.69
C ALA A 3 -15.48 6.45 15.73
N VAL A 4 -14.68 6.82 16.73
CA VAL A 4 -14.14 8.18 16.86
C VAL A 4 -13.03 8.44 15.84
N ILE A 5 -12.21 7.42 15.54
CA ILE A 5 -11.17 7.52 14.49
C ILE A 5 -11.85 7.67 13.13
N ALA A 6 -12.88 6.87 12.84
CA ALA A 6 -13.63 6.99 11.59
C ALA A 6 -14.29 8.37 11.41
N GLU A 7 -14.81 8.96 12.50
CA GLU A 7 -15.42 10.31 12.45
C GLU A 7 -14.39 11.43 12.34
N GLN A 8 -13.21 11.30 12.96
CA GLN A 8 -12.24 12.41 13.07
C GLN A 8 -11.07 12.32 12.07
N GLN A 9 -10.78 11.16 11.51
CA GLN A 9 -9.61 10.92 10.65
C GLN A 9 -10.06 10.41 9.28
N HIS A 10 -10.62 11.33 8.49
CA HIS A 10 -10.97 11.11 7.09
C HIS A 10 -10.63 12.36 6.26
N ASP A 11 -10.74 12.24 4.96
CA ASP A 11 -10.76 13.35 3.99
C ASP A 11 -11.80 13.06 2.89
N GLU A 12 -11.76 13.81 1.79
CA GLU A 12 -12.68 13.63 0.66
C GLU A 12 -12.53 12.27 -0.05
N LEU A 13 -11.39 11.59 0.13
CA LEU A 13 -11.09 10.31 -0.50
C LEU A 13 -11.46 9.11 0.39
N GLY A 14 -11.50 9.30 1.71
CA GLY A 14 -11.95 8.27 2.66
C GLY A 14 -11.23 8.32 4.00
N LEU A 15 -11.08 7.16 4.63
CA LEU A 15 -10.45 7.04 5.94
C LEU A 15 -8.95 7.35 5.88
N ARG A 16 -8.40 7.80 7.00
CA ARG A 16 -6.96 7.95 7.24
C ARG A 16 -6.61 7.32 8.57
N TRP A 17 -6.11 6.08 8.55
CA TRP A 17 -5.74 5.40 9.79
C TRP A 17 -4.43 5.95 10.36
N PRO A 18 -4.36 6.25 11.66
CA PRO A 18 -3.07 6.30 12.38
C PRO A 18 -2.45 4.89 12.40
N SER A 19 -1.13 4.79 12.21
CA SER A 19 -0.41 3.50 12.13
C SER A 19 -0.73 2.56 13.29
N ALA A 20 -0.74 3.08 14.53
CA ALA A 20 -0.94 2.30 15.76
C ALA A 20 -2.28 1.57 15.90
N VAL A 21 -3.27 1.89 15.05
CA VAL A 21 -4.64 1.35 15.13
C VAL A 21 -5.18 0.93 13.76
N ALA A 22 -4.34 0.94 12.72
CA ALA A 22 -4.72 0.50 11.40
C ALA A 22 -4.96 -1.02 11.39
N PRO A 23 -5.92 -1.54 10.59
CA PRO A 23 -6.13 -2.98 10.45
C PRO A 23 -4.98 -3.71 9.72
N PHE A 24 -4.21 -2.99 8.92
CA PHE A 24 -3.02 -3.44 8.22
C PHE A 24 -2.06 -2.26 8.11
N ASP A 25 -0.76 -2.52 8.15
CA ASP A 25 0.27 -1.48 8.05
C ASP A 25 0.33 -0.89 6.63
N VAL A 26 0.10 -1.74 5.62
CA VAL A 26 0.23 -1.37 4.21
C VAL A 26 -0.77 -2.10 3.32
N HIS A 27 -1.30 -1.36 2.34
CA HIS A 27 -2.12 -1.90 1.26
C HIS A 27 -1.30 -2.04 -0.03
N VAL A 28 -0.98 -3.26 -0.44
CA VAL A 28 -0.28 -3.55 -1.70
C VAL A 28 -1.30 -3.76 -2.82
N VAL A 29 -1.31 -2.88 -3.81
CA VAL A 29 -2.26 -2.85 -4.92
C VAL A 29 -1.57 -3.28 -6.22
N VAL A 30 -2.03 -4.38 -6.83
CA VAL A 30 -1.58 -4.77 -8.17
C VAL A 30 -2.41 -4.04 -9.22
N ALA A 31 -1.81 -3.01 -9.82
CA ALA A 31 -2.43 -2.15 -10.84
C ALA A 31 -1.93 -2.43 -12.26
N ASN A 32 -1.09 -3.44 -12.43
CA ASN A 32 -0.64 -3.96 -13.72
C ASN A 32 -1.34 -5.29 -14.07
N LYS A 33 -1.53 -5.55 -15.36
CA LYS A 33 -2.09 -6.80 -15.89
C LYS A 33 -1.02 -7.87 -16.16
N ASP A 34 0.25 -7.49 -16.18
CA ASP A 34 1.36 -8.39 -16.47
C ASP A 34 1.57 -9.41 -15.33
N ASP A 35 1.79 -10.67 -15.69
CA ASP A 35 2.03 -11.75 -14.72
C ASP A 35 3.31 -11.51 -13.90
N ALA A 36 4.32 -10.87 -14.49
CA ALA A 36 5.55 -10.50 -13.79
C ALA A 36 5.28 -9.55 -12.62
N ALA A 37 4.40 -8.56 -12.80
CA ALA A 37 4.02 -7.63 -11.74
C ALA A 37 3.21 -8.32 -10.64
N ARG A 38 2.35 -9.29 -10.99
CA ARG A 38 1.61 -10.08 -9.99
C ARG A 38 2.55 -10.95 -9.14
N THR A 39 3.52 -11.59 -9.79
CA THR A 39 4.53 -12.40 -9.10
C THR A 39 5.38 -11.52 -8.19
N GLY A 40 5.92 -10.40 -8.71
CA GLY A 40 6.71 -9.47 -7.90
C GLY A 40 5.94 -8.86 -6.73
N ALA A 41 4.66 -8.55 -6.91
CA ALA A 41 3.81 -8.11 -5.81
C ALA A 41 3.63 -9.19 -4.74
N THR A 42 3.45 -10.45 -5.16
CA THR A 42 3.34 -11.60 -4.23
C THR A 42 4.63 -11.79 -3.44
N GLU A 43 5.78 -11.67 -4.11
CA GLU A 43 7.10 -11.76 -3.46
C GLU A 43 7.33 -10.61 -2.47
N LEU A 44 6.94 -9.39 -2.84
CA LEU A 44 7.02 -8.22 -1.97
C LEU A 44 6.14 -8.38 -0.72
N VAL A 45 4.89 -8.84 -0.89
CA VAL A 45 3.98 -9.14 0.23
C VAL A 45 4.61 -10.17 1.17
N ALA A 46 5.15 -11.27 0.63
CA ALA A 46 5.80 -12.30 1.43
C ALA A 46 7.08 -11.79 2.12
N ALA A 47 7.81 -10.83 1.52
CA ALA A 47 8.96 -10.21 2.14
C ALA A 47 8.57 -9.29 3.31
N LEU A 48 7.52 -8.50 3.15
CA LEU A 48 7.00 -7.61 4.20
C LEU A 48 6.40 -8.41 5.38
N ASP A 49 5.68 -9.50 5.09
CA ASP A 49 5.17 -10.44 6.10
C ASP A 49 6.32 -11.07 6.92
N ARG A 50 7.41 -11.50 6.26
CA ARG A 50 8.61 -11.98 6.95
C ARG A 50 9.30 -10.93 7.81
N LEU A 51 9.12 -9.65 7.49
CA LEU A 51 9.62 -8.52 8.28
C LEU A 51 8.65 -8.13 9.42
N GLY A 52 7.49 -8.79 9.51
CA GLY A 52 6.52 -8.64 10.59
C GLY A 52 5.41 -7.62 10.34
N HIS A 53 5.24 -7.15 9.10
CA HIS A 53 4.20 -6.18 8.74
C HIS A 53 2.91 -6.88 8.30
N GLU A 54 1.76 -6.35 8.74
CA GLU A 54 0.46 -6.79 8.28
C GLU A 54 0.12 -6.16 6.93
N VAL A 55 -0.07 -7.00 5.90
CA VAL A 55 -0.26 -6.54 4.52
C VAL A 55 -1.66 -6.86 4.03
N LEU A 56 -2.39 -5.82 3.61
CA LEU A 56 -3.59 -5.98 2.78
C LEU A 56 -3.17 -6.11 1.32
N PHE A 57 -3.34 -7.29 0.73
CA PHE A 57 -2.98 -7.56 -0.66
C PHE A 57 -4.19 -7.50 -1.60
N ASP A 58 -4.18 -6.56 -2.55
CA ASP A 58 -5.23 -6.42 -3.58
C ASP A 58 -4.75 -6.89 -4.96
N ASP A 59 -4.87 -8.18 -5.16
CA ASP A 59 -4.58 -8.88 -6.42
C ASP A 59 -5.86 -9.13 -7.26
N ARG A 60 -7.01 -8.60 -6.82
CA ARG A 60 -8.35 -8.82 -7.40
C ARG A 60 -8.37 -8.52 -8.90
N LYS A 61 -9.24 -9.20 -9.64
CA LYS A 61 -9.50 -8.90 -11.07
C LYS A 61 -10.46 -7.70 -11.20
N ALA A 62 -9.99 -6.52 -10.82
CA ALA A 62 -10.70 -5.24 -10.93
C ALA A 62 -9.86 -4.22 -11.71
N SER A 63 -10.47 -3.14 -12.22
CA SER A 63 -9.73 -2.08 -12.89
C SER A 63 -8.84 -1.31 -11.89
N PRO A 64 -7.68 -0.78 -12.31
CA PRO A 64 -6.81 -0.01 -11.43
C PRO A 64 -7.53 1.14 -10.70
N GLY A 65 -8.42 1.86 -11.40
CA GLY A 65 -9.19 2.95 -10.79
C GLY A 65 -10.13 2.49 -9.67
N VAL A 66 -10.73 1.29 -9.78
CA VAL A 66 -11.54 0.72 -8.68
C VAL A 66 -10.64 0.37 -7.50
N LYS A 67 -9.50 -0.26 -7.75
CA LYS A 67 -8.56 -0.62 -6.68
C LYS A 67 -7.99 0.60 -5.95
N PHE A 68 -7.64 1.66 -6.67
CA PHE A 68 -7.15 2.90 -6.07
C PHE A 68 -8.21 3.57 -5.21
N LYS A 69 -9.45 3.66 -5.72
CA LYS A 69 -10.56 4.18 -4.94
C LYS A 69 -10.79 3.35 -3.67
N ASP A 70 -10.76 2.02 -3.76
CA ASP A 70 -10.90 1.15 -2.60
C ASP A 70 -9.73 1.34 -1.61
N ALA A 71 -8.49 1.48 -2.09
CA ALA A 71 -7.33 1.70 -1.25
C ALA A 71 -7.39 3.04 -0.49
N GLU A 72 -7.78 4.10 -1.18
CA GLU A 72 -7.99 5.43 -0.59
C GLU A 72 -9.15 5.46 0.40
N LEU A 73 -10.24 4.74 0.07
CA LEU A 73 -11.43 4.61 0.90
C LEU A 73 -11.14 3.85 2.21
N LEU A 74 -10.46 2.71 2.10
CA LEU A 74 -10.07 1.87 3.23
C LEU A 74 -9.01 2.56 4.11
N GLY A 75 -8.13 3.34 3.49
CA GLY A 75 -7.34 4.35 4.20
C GLY A 75 -6.13 3.85 4.97
N MET A 76 -5.58 2.68 4.60
CA MET A 76 -4.39 2.13 5.26
C MET A 76 -3.24 3.16 5.26
N PRO A 77 -2.41 3.22 6.32
CA PRO A 77 -1.40 4.27 6.48
C PRO A 77 -0.47 4.39 5.29
N TRP A 78 -0.08 3.24 4.72
CA TRP A 78 0.74 3.14 3.52
C TRP A 78 0.02 2.40 2.39
N ILE A 79 0.24 2.86 1.16
CA ILE A 79 -0.25 2.19 -0.05
C ILE A 79 0.95 1.96 -0.96
N VAL A 80 1.15 0.72 -1.37
CA VAL A 80 2.17 0.35 -2.37
C VAL A 80 1.47 0.02 -3.67
N VAL A 81 1.85 0.68 -4.76
CA VAL A 81 1.28 0.42 -6.08
C VAL A 81 2.30 -0.31 -6.95
N VAL A 82 1.96 -1.55 -7.30
CA VAL A 82 2.69 -2.34 -8.31
C VAL A 82 2.01 -2.08 -9.66
N GLY A 83 2.44 -0.99 -10.30
CA GLY A 83 1.84 -0.44 -11.51
C GLY A 83 2.65 -0.69 -12.78
N ARG A 84 2.53 0.22 -13.76
CA ARG A 84 3.25 0.13 -15.03
C ARG A 84 4.76 0.25 -14.86
N GLY A 85 5.23 1.10 -13.94
CA GLY A 85 6.66 1.28 -13.65
C GLY A 85 7.36 0.00 -13.16
N PHE A 86 6.63 -1.06 -12.84
CA PHE A 86 7.23 -2.35 -12.50
C PHE A 86 8.08 -2.93 -13.65
N SER A 87 7.72 -2.68 -14.91
CA SER A 87 8.57 -3.07 -16.05
C SER A 87 9.91 -2.32 -16.10
N ASP A 88 9.95 -1.14 -15.48
CA ASP A 88 11.12 -0.27 -15.37
C ASP A 88 11.85 -0.48 -14.04
N GLY A 89 11.44 -1.49 -13.26
CA GLY A 89 12.08 -1.87 -12.00
C GLY A 89 11.68 -1.03 -10.80
N VAL A 90 10.51 -0.36 -10.83
CA VAL A 90 10.04 0.47 -9.69
C VAL A 90 8.62 0.14 -9.22
N VAL A 91 8.37 0.42 -7.94
CA VAL A 91 7.04 0.47 -7.31
C VAL A 91 6.82 1.84 -6.67
N GLU A 92 5.56 2.26 -6.54
CA GLU A 92 5.24 3.52 -5.85
C GLU A 92 4.87 3.26 -4.40
N LEU A 93 5.41 4.03 -3.46
CA LEU A 93 5.02 4.05 -2.05
C LEU A 93 4.36 5.39 -1.72
N ARG A 94 3.12 5.31 -1.24
CA ARG A 94 2.29 6.46 -0.89
C ARG A 94 2.00 6.47 0.61
N ASN A 95 2.18 7.63 1.24
CA ASN A 95 1.71 7.88 2.60
C ASN A 95 0.27 8.42 2.52
N ARG A 96 -0.70 7.68 3.06
CA ARG A 96 -2.12 8.04 3.01
C ARG A 96 -2.44 9.26 3.87
N PHE A 97 -1.67 9.50 4.92
CA PHE A 97 -1.91 10.58 5.87
C PHE A 97 -1.41 11.93 5.36
N THR A 98 -0.20 11.97 4.80
CA THR A 98 0.46 13.19 4.28
C THR A 98 0.19 13.44 2.80
N GLY A 99 -0.14 12.40 2.03
CA GLY A 99 -0.29 12.47 0.58
C GLY A 99 1.03 12.40 -0.19
N GLU A 100 2.17 12.21 0.49
CA GLU A 100 3.46 12.04 -0.16
C GLU A 100 3.53 10.74 -0.94
N ASN A 101 4.18 10.77 -2.11
CA ASN A 101 4.44 9.61 -2.95
C ASN A 101 5.90 9.62 -3.41
N ARG A 102 6.51 8.44 -3.50
CA ARG A 102 7.85 8.26 -4.07
C ARG A 102 7.94 6.91 -4.78
N GLU A 103 8.79 6.85 -5.80
CA GLU A 103 9.16 5.61 -6.46
C GLU A 103 10.32 4.94 -5.72
N ILE A 104 10.27 3.62 -5.61
CA ILE A 104 11.27 2.78 -4.96
C ILE A 104 11.67 1.68 -5.94
N ALA A 105 12.97 1.41 -6.06
CA ALA A 105 13.47 0.30 -6.85
C ALA A 105 12.92 -1.04 -6.31
N VAL A 106 12.47 -1.93 -7.20
CA VAL A 106 11.93 -3.24 -6.82
C VAL A 106 12.92 -4.04 -5.98
N GLU A 107 14.21 -3.92 -6.28
CA GLU A 107 15.29 -4.59 -5.55
C GLU A 107 15.37 -4.18 -4.07
N ASP A 108 15.08 -2.91 -3.76
CA ASP A 108 15.17 -2.34 -2.41
C ASP A 108 13.80 -2.21 -1.72
N ALA A 109 12.71 -2.49 -2.45
CA ALA A 109 11.34 -2.19 -2.05
C ALA A 109 10.99 -2.71 -0.65
N ALA A 110 11.27 -3.97 -0.34
CA ALA A 110 10.92 -4.56 0.96
C ALA A 110 11.61 -3.83 2.13
N ALA A 111 12.90 -3.49 1.98
CA ALA A 111 13.67 -2.84 3.03
C ALA A 111 13.22 -1.39 3.23
N GLU A 112 13.07 -0.63 2.15
CA GLU A 112 12.65 0.77 2.21
C GLU A 112 11.21 0.95 2.71
N ILE A 113 10.29 0.07 2.28
CA ILE A 113 8.91 0.08 2.74
C ILE A 113 8.88 -0.26 4.24
N SER A 114 9.58 -1.32 4.67
CA SER A 114 9.67 -1.67 6.10
C SER A 114 10.20 -0.52 6.97
N ALA A 115 11.22 0.20 6.48
CA ALA A 115 11.75 1.36 7.18
C ALA A 115 10.72 2.49 7.30
N ALA A 116 9.94 2.75 6.24
CA ALA A 116 8.89 3.75 6.25
C ALA A 116 7.74 3.39 7.21
N LEU A 117 7.33 2.12 7.24
CA LEU A 117 6.29 1.61 8.13
C LEU A 117 6.68 1.71 9.61
N THR A 118 7.97 1.52 9.93
CA THR A 118 8.45 1.57 11.34
C THR A 118 8.67 3.00 11.84
N ALA A 119 8.88 3.95 10.92
CA ALA A 119 9.17 5.34 11.25
C ALA A 119 7.92 6.20 11.54
N GLY A 120 6.72 5.72 11.23
CA GLY A 120 5.46 6.46 11.34
C GLY A 120 4.46 5.83 12.28
#